data_AF-T1AEQ6-F1
#
_entry.id   AF-T1AEQ6-F1
#
_cell.length_a   1.000
_cell.length_b   1.000
_cell.length_c   1.000
_cell.angle_alpha   90.00
_cell.angle_beta   90.00
_cell.angle_gamma   90.00
#
_symmetry.space_group_name_H-M   'P 1'
#
loop_
_entity.id
_entity.type
_entity.pdbx_description
1 polymer ?
#
loop_
_entity_poly.entity_id
_entity_poly.type
_entity_poly.pdbx_seq_one_letter_code
_entity_poly.pdbx_strand_id
1 'polypeptide(L)'
;MAHAELLAGQRAQALAHYARISHDWPRNQAVALDYASALILGADQAEGAMAEALLRPQLNDSDAPEVYRIYGRAAELAGLKIRAAEAFADATFLSGHAAAALDQLTRLSQRSDLDYAQRARIDARIAWLTPIVLDQRRLR
;
A
#
# COMPACT_ATOMS: atom_id res chain seq x y z
N MET A 1 -8.86 -16.55 -15.57
CA MET A 1 -7.94 -17.71 -15.72
C MET A 1 -6.84 -17.66 -14.67
N ALA A 2 -6.02 -16.60 -14.60
CA ALA A 2 -4.95 -16.47 -13.60
C ALA A 2 -5.40 -16.54 -12.13
N HIS A 3 -6.53 -15.95 -11.75
CA HIS A 3 -7.10 -16.09 -10.39
C HIS A 3 -7.48 -17.56 -10.08
N ALA A 4 -8.02 -18.29 -11.07
CA ALA A 4 -8.37 -19.71 -10.90
C ALA A 4 -7.12 -20.61 -10.82
N GLU A 5 -6.05 -20.29 -11.54
CA GLU A 5 -4.75 -20.97 -11.45
C GLU A 5 -4.13 -20.79 -10.06
N LEU A 6 -4.26 -19.59 -9.47
CA LEU A 6 -3.80 -19.31 -8.11
C LEU A 6 -4.55 -20.17 -7.07
N LEU A 7 -5.88 -20.25 -7.19
CA LEU A 7 -6.72 -21.10 -6.34
C LEU A 7 -6.42 -22.60 -6.54
N ALA A 8 -5.95 -22.99 -7.72
CA ALA A 8 -5.54 -24.35 -8.05
C ALA A 8 -4.08 -24.69 -7.66
N GLY A 9 -3.38 -23.79 -6.95
CA GLY A 9 -1.98 -24.00 -6.54
C GLY A 9 -0.94 -23.82 -7.65
N GLN A 10 -1.35 -23.40 -8.86
CA GLN A 10 -0.50 -23.23 -10.03
C GLN A 10 0.11 -21.82 -10.08
N ARG A 11 0.70 -21.40 -8.96
CA ARG A 11 1.17 -20.02 -8.75
C ARG A 11 2.14 -19.54 -9.83
N ALA A 12 3.10 -20.37 -10.23
CA ALA A 12 4.09 -20.01 -11.26
C ALA A 12 3.43 -19.69 -12.62
N GLN A 13 2.40 -20.43 -13.02
CA GLN A 13 1.66 -20.17 -14.26
C GLN A 13 0.83 -18.89 -14.15
N ALA A 14 0.15 -18.70 -13.01
CA ALA A 14 -0.59 -17.48 -12.73
C ALA A 14 0.31 -16.23 -12.80
N LEU A 15 1.51 -16.28 -12.19
CA LEU A 15 2.48 -15.19 -12.23
C LEU A 15 2.96 -14.90 -13.67
N ALA A 16 3.23 -15.92 -14.48
CA ALA A 16 3.61 -15.74 -15.88
C ALA A 16 2.48 -15.10 -16.71
N HIS A 17 1.24 -15.50 -16.48
CA HIS A 17 0.08 -14.89 -17.10
C HIS A 17 -0.11 -13.43 -16.67
N TYR A 18 -0.03 -13.13 -15.37
CA TYR A 18 -0.13 -11.77 -14.88
C TYR A 18 0.99 -10.88 -15.39
N ALA A 19 2.23 -11.38 -15.46
CA ALA A 19 3.36 -10.64 -16.01
C ALA A 19 3.10 -10.19 -17.46
N ARG A 20 2.56 -11.09 -18.30
CA ARG A 20 2.19 -10.77 -19.68
C ARG A 20 1.09 -9.70 -19.76
N ILE A 21 0.00 -9.87 -19.01
CA ILE A 21 -1.12 -8.91 -19.03
C ILE A 21 -0.67 -7.55 -18.49
N SER A 22 0.15 -7.53 -17.43
CA SER A 22 0.69 -6.29 -16.86
C SER A 22 1.64 -5.57 -17.81
N HIS A 23 2.35 -6.29 -18.68
CA HIS A 23 3.17 -5.69 -19.73
C HIS A 23 2.31 -5.00 -20.79
N ASP A 24 1.24 -5.67 -21.24
CA ASP A 24 0.32 -5.14 -22.25
C ASP A 24 -0.53 -3.97 -21.70
N TRP A 25 -0.85 -3.98 -20.40
CA TRP A 25 -1.77 -3.03 -19.76
C TRP A 25 -1.21 -2.47 -18.43
N PRO A 26 -0.10 -1.71 -18.43
CA PRO A 26 0.63 -1.32 -17.22
C PRO A 26 -0.13 -0.35 -16.29
N ARG A 27 -1.20 0.28 -16.78
CA ARG A 27 -2.06 1.19 -16.01
C ARG A 27 -3.40 0.56 -15.60
N ASN A 28 -3.60 -0.73 -15.87
CA ASN A 28 -4.81 -1.41 -15.42
C ASN A 28 -4.68 -1.78 -13.93
N GLN A 29 -5.32 -1.01 -13.07
CA GLN A 29 -5.26 -1.17 -11.62
C GLN A 29 -5.74 -2.55 -11.15
N ALA A 30 -6.77 -3.13 -11.76
CA ALA A 30 -7.27 -4.44 -11.37
C ALA A 30 -6.23 -5.55 -11.65
N VAL A 31 -5.63 -5.53 -12.84
CA VAL A 31 -4.52 -6.46 -13.19
C VAL A 31 -3.35 -6.27 -12.24
N ALA A 32 -3.03 -5.01 -11.91
CA ALA A 32 -1.95 -4.70 -11.00
C ALA A 32 -2.21 -5.28 -9.59
N LEU A 33 -3.41 -5.09 -9.04
CA LEU A 33 -3.77 -5.63 -7.72
C LEU A 33 -3.75 -7.14 -7.67
N ASP A 34 -4.30 -7.81 -8.68
CA ASP A 34 -4.31 -9.27 -8.77
C ASP A 34 -2.88 -9.83 -8.85
N TYR A 35 -2.03 -9.19 -9.66
CA TYR A 35 -0.63 -9.61 -9.79
C TYR A 35 0.16 -9.40 -8.50
N ALA A 36 0.07 -8.21 -7.89
CA ALA A 36 0.71 -7.91 -6.62
C ALA A 36 0.26 -8.87 -5.51
N SER A 37 -1.03 -9.20 -5.46
CA SER A 37 -1.57 -10.16 -4.49
C SER A 37 -0.97 -11.55 -4.69
N ALA A 38 -0.84 -12.01 -5.94
CA ALA A 38 -0.19 -13.28 -6.25
C ALA A 38 1.31 -13.30 -5.88
N LEU A 39 2.02 -12.18 -6.08
CA LEU A 39 3.41 -12.00 -5.67
C LEU A 39 3.55 -12.05 -4.14
N ILE A 40 2.70 -11.33 -3.39
CA ILE A 40 2.73 -11.31 -1.91
C ILE A 40 2.59 -12.70 -1.29
N LEU A 41 1.87 -13.63 -1.94
CA LEU A 41 1.68 -14.99 -1.44
C LEU A 41 2.98 -15.81 -1.33
N GLY A 42 4.02 -15.50 -2.11
CA GLY A 42 5.30 -16.20 -1.98
C GLY A 42 6.09 -15.78 -0.74
N ALA A 43 5.76 -14.61 -0.16
CA ALA A 43 6.30 -14.09 1.09
C ALA A 43 7.83 -13.91 1.11
N ASP A 44 8.45 -13.69 -0.06
CA ASP A 44 9.85 -13.32 -0.17
C ASP A 44 10.06 -11.83 -0.50
N GLN A 45 11.29 -11.36 -0.26
CA GLN A 45 11.64 -9.96 -0.40
C GLN A 45 11.66 -9.47 -1.86
N ALA A 46 12.06 -10.33 -2.81
CA ALA A 46 12.16 -9.96 -4.21
C ALA A 46 10.77 -9.80 -4.84
N GLU A 47 9.86 -10.71 -4.54
CA GLU A 47 8.46 -10.62 -4.96
C GLU A 47 7.74 -9.46 -4.27
N GLY A 48 8.05 -9.19 -2.99
CA GLY A 48 7.58 -7.99 -2.29
C GLY A 48 8.02 -6.70 -2.99
N ALA A 49 9.29 -6.61 -3.39
CA ALA A 49 9.82 -5.45 -4.12
C ALA A 49 9.17 -5.29 -5.52
N MET A 50 8.89 -6.40 -6.21
CA MET A 50 8.19 -6.38 -7.49
C MET A 50 6.75 -5.91 -7.34
N ALA A 51 6.03 -6.40 -6.33
CA ALA A 51 4.67 -5.98 -6.02
C ALA A 51 4.61 -4.49 -5.63
N GLU A 52 5.58 -3.99 -4.85
CA GLU A 52 5.68 -2.58 -4.49
C GLU A 52 5.83 -1.70 -5.72
N ALA A 53 6.76 -2.06 -6.61
CA ALA A 53 7.05 -1.29 -7.81
C ALA A 53 5.85 -1.21 -8.77
N LEU A 54 5.09 -2.30 -8.85
CA LEU A 54 3.90 -2.41 -9.69
C LEU A 54 2.71 -1.61 -9.13
N LEU A 55 2.54 -1.56 -7.81
CA LEU A 55 1.44 -0.82 -7.17
C LEU A 55 1.72 0.66 -6.96
N ARG A 56 2.99 1.07 -6.82
CA ARG A 56 3.38 2.47 -6.59
C ARG A 56 2.72 3.47 -7.54
N PRO A 57 2.69 3.29 -8.88
CA PRO A 57 2.03 4.24 -9.77
C PRO A 57 0.49 4.27 -9.60
N GLN A 58 -0.11 3.20 -9.08
CA GLN A 58 -1.56 3.11 -8.89
C GLN A 58 -2.05 3.92 -7.68
N LEU A 59 -1.15 4.30 -6.76
CA LEU A 59 -1.51 5.09 -5.57
C LEU A 59 -1.95 6.51 -5.91
N ASN A 60 -1.52 7.08 -7.03
CA ASN A 60 -1.82 8.48 -7.36
C ASN A 60 -3.29 8.69 -7.75
N ASP A 61 -3.94 7.65 -8.27
CA ASP A 61 -5.28 7.73 -8.87
C ASP A 61 -6.35 6.99 -8.04
N SER A 62 -5.99 6.48 -6.86
CA SER A 62 -6.84 5.57 -6.08
C SER A 62 -7.18 6.14 -4.70
N ASP A 63 -8.47 6.24 -4.40
CA ASP A 63 -9.00 6.45 -3.05
C ASP A 63 -9.42 5.12 -2.38
N ALA A 64 -9.15 3.98 -3.01
CA ALA A 64 -9.53 2.67 -2.49
C ALA A 64 -8.59 2.22 -1.36
N PRO A 65 -9.10 1.96 -0.13
CA PRO A 65 -8.25 1.57 1.01
C PRO A 65 -7.47 0.26 0.79
N GLU A 66 -8.05 -0.66 0.01
CA GLU A 66 -7.46 -1.95 -0.31
C GLU A 66 -6.11 -1.79 -1.03
N VAL A 67 -6.01 -0.85 -1.97
CA VAL A 67 -4.80 -0.62 -2.77
C VAL A 67 -3.63 -0.24 -1.88
N TYR A 68 -3.86 0.67 -0.93
CA TYR A 68 -2.87 1.06 0.07
C TYR A 68 -2.52 -0.08 1.02
N ARG A 69 -3.48 -0.94 1.37
CA ARG A 69 -3.24 -2.09 2.25
C ARG A 69 -2.35 -3.14 1.57
N ILE A 70 -2.61 -3.45 0.30
CA ILE A 70 -1.79 -4.39 -0.48
C ILE A 70 -0.41 -3.78 -0.75
N TYR A 71 -0.33 -2.49 -1.11
CA TYR A 71 0.95 -1.79 -1.25
C TYR A 71 1.76 -1.81 0.06
N GLY A 72 1.12 -1.54 1.21
CA GLY A 72 1.76 -1.60 2.52
C GLY A 72 2.34 -2.98 2.82
N ARG A 73 1.61 -4.05 2.49
CA ARG A 73 2.10 -5.42 2.61
C ARG A 73 3.26 -5.74 1.68
N ALA A 74 3.21 -5.29 0.43
CA ALA A 74 4.31 -5.43 -0.52
C ALA A 74 5.57 -4.71 -0.03
N ALA A 75 5.43 -3.46 0.43
CA ALA A 75 6.52 -2.67 1.01
C ALA A 75 7.11 -3.33 2.27
N GLU A 76 6.28 -3.93 3.13
CA GLU A 76 6.73 -4.67 4.29
C GLU A 76 7.61 -5.86 3.89
N LEU A 77 7.15 -6.69 2.94
CA LEU A 77 7.93 -7.81 2.40
C LEU A 77 9.23 -7.35 1.76
N ALA A 78 9.21 -6.22 1.05
CA ALA A 78 10.40 -5.61 0.44
C ALA A 78 11.41 -5.04 1.47
N GLY A 79 11.05 -4.98 2.76
CA GLY A 79 11.87 -4.38 3.82
C GLY A 79 11.74 -2.85 3.94
N LEU A 80 10.79 -2.24 3.22
CA LEU A 80 10.54 -0.79 3.18
C LEU A 80 9.59 -0.37 4.31
N LYS A 81 10.03 -0.59 5.56
CA LYS A 81 9.19 -0.47 6.77
C LYS A 81 8.47 0.88 6.92
N ILE A 82 9.15 1.99 6.60
CA ILE A 82 8.56 3.34 6.70
C ILE A 82 7.45 3.51 5.67
N ARG A 83 7.68 3.12 4.41
CA ARG A 83 6.66 3.17 3.35
C ARG A 83 5.46 2.30 3.67
N ALA A 84 5.70 1.11 4.23
CA ALA A 84 4.63 0.22 4.68
C ALA A 84 3.74 0.89 5.73
N ALA A 85 4.35 1.51 6.75
CA ALA A 85 3.63 2.20 7.81
C ALA A 85 2.81 3.40 7.31
N GLU A 86 3.38 4.21 6.39
CA GLU A 86 2.64 5.31 5.73
C GLU A 86 1.42 4.78 4.97
N ALA A 87 1.58 3.71 4.19
CA ALA A 87 0.50 3.11 3.42
C ALA A 87 -0.61 2.53 4.30
N PHE A 88 -0.27 1.90 5.43
CA PHE A 88 -1.29 1.41 6.37
C PHE A 88 -2.06 2.55 7.06
N ALA A 89 -1.40 3.68 7.33
CA ALA A 89 -2.09 4.88 7.83
C ALA A 89 -3.04 5.45 6.79
N ASP A 90 -2.63 5.51 5.53
CA ASP A 90 -3.48 5.96 4.43
C ASP A 90 -4.69 5.03 4.24
N ALA A 91 -4.48 3.71 4.26
CA ALA A 91 -5.59 2.74 4.22
C ALA A 91 -6.55 2.91 5.41
N THR A 92 -6.03 3.21 6.60
CA THR A 92 -6.83 3.47 7.81
C THR A 92 -7.68 4.73 7.64
N PHE A 93 -7.09 5.81 7.11
CA PHE A 93 -7.79 7.06 6.84
C PHE A 93 -8.90 6.88 5.80
N LEU A 94 -8.59 6.27 4.66
CA LEU A 94 -9.54 6.03 3.57
C LEU A 94 -10.69 5.09 4.00
N SER A 95 -10.46 4.27 5.03
CA SER A 95 -11.51 3.45 5.65
C SER A 95 -12.38 4.23 6.65
N GLY A 96 -12.25 5.55 6.75
CA GLY A 96 -13.04 6.43 7.63
C GLY A 96 -12.48 6.62 9.04
N HIS A 97 -11.30 6.09 9.35
CA HIS A 97 -10.74 6.10 10.70
C HIS A 97 -9.65 7.18 10.86
N ALA A 98 -9.98 8.44 10.57
CA ALA A 98 -9.01 9.53 10.52
C ALA A 98 -8.22 9.72 11.82
N ALA A 99 -8.87 9.61 12.99
CA ALA A 99 -8.19 9.71 14.28
C ALA A 99 -7.14 8.59 14.48
N ALA A 100 -7.47 7.36 14.09
CA ALA A 100 -6.53 6.24 14.19
C ALA A 100 -5.37 6.38 13.21
N ALA A 101 -5.61 6.89 12.00
CA ALA A 101 -4.56 7.18 11.03
C ALA A 101 -3.60 8.27 11.54
N LEU A 102 -4.13 9.34 12.13
CA LEU A 102 -3.33 10.40 12.75
C LEU A 102 -2.45 9.86 13.89
N ASP A 103 -2.99 8.99 14.75
CA ASP A 103 -2.21 8.34 15.81
C ASP A 103 -1.10 7.44 15.24
N GLN A 104 -1.37 6.70 14.17
CA GLN A 104 -0.36 5.87 13.50
C GLN A 104 0.79 6.73 12.95
N LEU A 105 0.48 7.82 12.25
CA LEU A 105 1.48 8.73 11.69
C LEU A 105 2.27 9.47 12.77
N THR A 106 1.61 9.87 13.87
CA THR A 106 2.28 10.50 15.01
C THR A 106 3.25 9.56 15.71
N ARG A 107 2.92 8.27 15.84
CA ARG A 107 3.88 7.26 16.32
C ARG A 107 5.01 7.06 15.31
N LEU A 108 4.71 7.08 14.01
CA LEU A 108 5.71 6.93 12.96
C LEU A 108 6.72 8.08 12.96
N SER A 109 6.27 9.33 13.16
CA SER A 109 7.15 10.52 13.16
C SER A 109 8.15 10.53 14.32
N GLN A 110 7.89 9.79 15.40
CA GLN A 110 8.78 9.65 16.55
C GLN A 110 9.96 8.70 16.31
N ARG A 111 9.98 7.97 15.19
CA ARG A 111 11.09 7.08 14.86
C ARG A 111 12.38 7.86 14.59
N SER A 112 13.50 7.31 15.06
CA SER A 112 14.84 7.89 14.90
C SER A 112 15.52 7.56 13.57
N ASP A 113 15.03 6.54 12.86
CA ASP A 113 15.58 6.07 11.57
C ASP A 113 14.94 6.75 10.34
N LEU A 114 14.17 7.83 10.54
CA LEU A 114 13.59 8.61 9.45
C LEU A 114 14.65 9.51 8.81
N ASP A 115 14.75 9.44 7.48
CA ASP A 115 15.48 10.45 6.71
C ASP A 115 14.70 11.77 6.63
N TYR A 116 15.35 12.83 6.16
CA TYR A 116 14.74 14.16 6.05
C TYR A 116 13.49 14.18 5.17
N ALA A 117 13.51 13.47 4.04
CA ALA A 117 12.40 13.45 3.09
C ALA A 117 11.20 12.65 3.63
N GLN A 118 11.46 11.53 4.30
CA GLN A 118 10.46 10.72 4.99
C GLN A 118 9.80 11.53 6.11
N ARG A 119 10.59 12.21 6.94
CA ARG A 119 10.10 13.07 8.01
C ARG A 119 9.19 14.16 7.47
N ALA A 120 9.65 14.91 6.48
CA ALA A 120 8.87 15.99 5.87
C ALA A 120 7.53 15.49 5.30
N ARG A 121 7.52 14.30 4.65
CA ARG A 121 6.30 13.70 4.11
C ARG A 121 5.32 13.27 5.21
N ILE A 122 5.80 12.63 6.27
CA ILE A 122 4.97 12.21 7.41
C ILE A 122 4.39 13.44 8.13
N ASP A 123 5.21 14.45 8.39
CA ASP A 123 4.79 15.69 9.07
C ASP A 123 3.73 16.43 8.24
N ALA A 124 3.88 16.47 6.91
CA ALA A 124 2.86 17.02 6.03
C ALA A 124 1.52 16.26 6.11
N ARG A 125 1.56 14.93 6.18
CA ARG A 125 0.35 14.09 6.33
C ARG A 125 -0.34 14.31 7.69
N ILE A 126 0.44 14.42 8.77
CA ILE A 126 -0.07 14.78 10.12
C ILE A 126 -0.75 16.16 10.08
N ALA A 127 -0.09 17.17 9.50
CA ALA A 127 -0.63 18.52 9.41
C ALA A 127 -1.94 18.58 8.62
N TRP A 128 -2.06 17.77 7.56
CA TRP A 128 -3.28 17.67 6.75
C TRP A 128 -4.42 16.94 7.48
N LEU A 129 -4.13 15.84 8.19
CA LEU A 129 -5.15 15.05 8.92
C LEU A 129 -5.66 15.73 10.20
N THR A 130 -4.80 16.49 10.87
CA THR A 130 -5.13 17.14 12.15
C THR A 130 -6.43 17.95 12.12
N PRO A 131 -6.65 18.91 11.19
CA PRO A 131 -7.89 19.67 11.14
C PRO A 131 -9.13 18.77 10.89
N ILE A 132 -9.01 17.74 10.04
CA ILE A 132 -10.10 16.79 9.75
C ILE A 132 -10.55 16.09 11.05
N VAL A 133 -9.60 15.61 11.86
CA VAL A 133 -9.90 14.94 13.13
C VAL A 133 -10.52 15.90 14.15
N LEU A 134 -10.04 17.15 14.23
CA LEU A 134 -10.59 18.15 15.13
C LEU A 134 -12.05 18.49 14.76
N ASP A 135 -12.35 18.64 13.48
CA ASP A 135 -13.72 18.91 13.02
C ASP A 135 -14.65 17.70 13.26
N GLN A 136 -14.19 16.46 13.04
CA GLN A 136 -14.96 15.27 13.41
C GLN A 136 -15.29 15.18 14.90
N ARG A 137 -14.41 15.69 15.78
CA ARG A 137 -14.67 15.73 17.24
C ARG A 137 -15.68 16.82 17.62
N ARG A 138 -15.74 17.92 16.88
CA ARG A 138 -16.71 19.01 17.10
C ARG A 138 -18.13 18.64 16.68
N LEU A 139 -18.27 17.74 15.70
CA LEU A 139 -19.55 17.27 15.17
C LEU A 139 -20.20 16.14 16.00
N ARG A 140 -19.53 15.67 17.06
CA ARG A 140 -20.03 14.65 17.98
C ARG A 140 -20.62 15.30 19.23
#